data_AF-A0AAD9NH36-F1
#
_entry.id   AF-A0AAD9NH36-F1
#
_cell.length_a   1.000
_cell.length_b   1.000
_cell.length_c   1.000
_cell.angle_alpha   90.00
_cell.angle_beta   90.00
_cell.angle_gamma   90.00
#
_symmetry.space_group_name_H-M   'P 1'
#
loop_
_entity.id
_entity.type
_entity.pdbx_description
1 polymer ?
#
loop_
_entity_poly.entity_id
_entity_poly.type
_entity_poly.pdbx_seq_one_letter_code
_entity_poly.pdbx_strand_id
1 'polypeptide(L)'
;MPTDVTSKTPPSEQSSLAAASASFKLQMSAHYGDLYKELLSGRKKFLSNYATSVECADEKFAQKIPDEDRDHMKITVKIFLRIPSATEVEEAVEKACEELGVHHLEKVLLSLPDKKWSFDDLQTVWEKLECLVESEKIYGIGVADLDKSQLEQLYEWAKVKPYINQVILDSCCVMPAELTEYAKERDIRLLTHNDPKEILSEKKFQGLISTAMTSHDSDNWQPVWVVRYTVLFKWRGIVKAKGYIVKGSKDTKKKLP
;
A
#
# COMPACT_ATOMS: atom_id res chain seq x y z
N MET A 1 -49.69 -40.71 16.89
CA MET A 1 -49.63 -39.83 15.69
C MET A 1 -48.61 -38.74 15.96
N PRO A 2 -47.55 -38.62 15.15
CA PRO A 2 -46.63 -37.48 15.22
C PRO A 2 -46.94 -36.47 14.11
N THR A 3 -46.99 -35.17 14.44
CA THR A 3 -46.78 -34.05 13.52
C THR A 3 -46.03 -32.98 14.34
N ASP A 4 -44.71 -32.89 14.17
CA ASP A 4 -43.98 -32.10 13.16
C ASP A 4 -43.50 -30.77 13.78
N VAL A 5 -42.31 -30.82 14.36
CA VAL A 5 -41.54 -29.64 14.76
C VAL A 5 -40.57 -29.37 13.62
N THR A 6 -40.86 -28.34 12.83
CA THR A 6 -39.95 -27.82 11.80
C THR A 6 -38.73 -27.21 12.48
N SER A 7 -37.64 -27.96 12.53
CA SER A 7 -36.31 -27.43 12.86
C SER A 7 -35.81 -26.60 11.68
N LYS A 8 -35.80 -25.28 11.83
CA LYS A 8 -35.00 -24.40 10.98
C LYS A 8 -33.53 -24.65 11.30
N THR A 9 -32.84 -25.32 10.39
CA THR A 9 -31.37 -25.40 10.39
C THR A 9 -30.79 -23.99 10.26
N PRO A 10 -29.84 -23.56 11.11
CA PRO A 10 -29.17 -22.28 10.92
C PRO A 10 -28.34 -22.31 9.62
N PRO A 11 -28.16 -21.18 8.92
CA PRO A 11 -27.29 -21.13 7.75
C PRO A 11 -25.88 -21.53 8.19
N SER A 12 -25.26 -22.47 7.49
CA SER A 12 -23.89 -22.91 7.76
C SER A 12 -22.93 -21.72 7.70
N GLU A 13 -22.00 -21.63 8.66
CA GLU A 13 -20.98 -20.56 8.74
C GLU A 13 -20.16 -20.41 7.44
N GLN A 14 -20.08 -21.47 6.62
CA GLN A 14 -19.47 -21.45 5.28
C GLN A 14 -20.25 -20.59 4.28
N SER A 15 -21.58 -20.51 4.38
CA SER A 15 -22.42 -19.64 3.54
C SER A 15 -22.24 -18.16 3.90
N SER A 16 -22.09 -17.84 5.19
CA SER A 16 -21.79 -16.47 5.65
C SER A 16 -20.36 -16.02 5.30
N LEU A 17 -19.37 -16.93 5.34
CA LEU A 17 -17.98 -16.61 4.94
C LEU A 17 -17.85 -16.38 3.43
N ALA A 18 -18.54 -17.18 2.61
CA ALA A 18 -18.55 -17.02 1.15
C ALA A 18 -19.26 -15.73 0.73
N ALA A 19 -20.35 -15.36 1.40
CA ALA A 19 -21.05 -14.09 1.18
C ALA A 19 -20.20 -12.88 1.60
N ALA A 20 -19.48 -12.97 2.73
CA ALA A 20 -18.53 -11.95 3.17
C ALA A 20 -17.35 -11.80 2.18
N SER A 21 -16.80 -12.91 1.68
CA SER A 21 -15.72 -12.93 0.67
C SER A 21 -16.17 -12.35 -0.68
N ALA A 22 -17.40 -12.63 -1.12
CA ALA A 22 -17.96 -12.09 -2.37
C ALA A 22 -18.31 -10.60 -2.27
N SER A 23 -18.91 -10.16 -1.15
CA SER A 23 -19.22 -8.75 -0.89
C SER A 23 -17.93 -7.91 -0.75
N PHE A 24 -16.89 -8.49 -0.13
CA PHE A 24 -15.57 -7.87 0.00
C PHE A 24 -14.80 -7.83 -1.34
N LYS A 25 -14.87 -8.88 -2.17
CA LYS A 25 -14.34 -8.87 -3.56
C LYS A 25 -15.00 -7.79 -4.43
N LEU A 26 -16.31 -7.55 -4.27
CA LEU A 26 -17.00 -6.43 -4.94
C LEU A 26 -16.50 -5.06 -4.44
N GLN A 27 -16.29 -4.92 -3.13
CA GLN A 27 -15.73 -3.71 -2.52
C GLN A 27 -14.30 -3.41 -3.01
N MET A 28 -13.51 -4.43 -3.33
CA MET A 28 -12.13 -4.27 -3.82
C MET A 28 -12.04 -4.04 -5.34
N SER A 29 -12.93 -4.64 -6.13
CA SER A 29 -13.15 -4.24 -7.52
C SER A 29 -13.51 -2.76 -7.62
N ALA A 30 -14.37 -2.29 -6.71
CA ALA A 30 -14.68 -0.86 -6.56
C ALA A 30 -13.44 -0.06 -6.14
N HIS A 31 -12.68 -0.50 -5.14
CA HIS A 31 -11.52 0.24 -4.61
C HIS A 31 -10.36 0.45 -5.61
N TYR A 32 -10.07 -0.53 -6.46
CA TYR A 32 -9.10 -0.36 -7.54
C TYR A 32 -9.72 0.33 -8.74
N GLY A 33 -11.00 0.09 -9.03
CA GLY A 33 -11.77 0.90 -9.96
C GLY A 33 -11.78 2.38 -9.58
N ASP A 34 -11.75 2.69 -8.28
CA ASP A 34 -11.67 4.04 -7.71
C ASP A 34 -10.27 4.60 -7.89
N LEU A 35 -9.18 3.87 -7.55
CA LEU A 35 -7.80 4.25 -7.92
C LEU A 35 -7.68 4.61 -9.41
N TYR A 36 -8.24 3.77 -10.31
CA TYR A 36 -8.21 4.02 -11.74
C TYR A 36 -9.06 5.22 -12.15
N LYS A 37 -10.28 5.37 -11.63
CA LYS A 37 -11.14 6.54 -11.88
C LYS A 37 -10.53 7.84 -11.33
N GLU A 38 -9.79 7.76 -10.22
CA GLU A 38 -9.12 8.87 -9.54
C GLU A 38 -7.88 9.33 -10.30
N LEU A 39 -7.04 8.39 -10.74
CA LEU A 39 -5.95 8.66 -11.69
C LEU A 39 -6.47 9.29 -12.99
N LEU A 40 -7.68 8.91 -13.42
CA LEU A 40 -8.35 9.48 -14.58
C LEU A 40 -9.06 10.82 -14.28
N SER A 41 -9.36 11.16 -13.02
CA SER A 41 -10.02 12.42 -12.64
C SER A 41 -9.05 13.54 -12.30
N GLY A 42 -7.86 13.24 -11.74
CA GLY A 42 -6.76 14.19 -11.47
C GLY A 42 -6.14 14.86 -12.71
N ARG A 43 -6.78 14.67 -13.89
CA ARG A 43 -6.35 14.98 -15.25
C ARG A 43 -6.12 16.47 -15.59
N LYS A 44 -6.29 17.43 -14.68
CA LYS A 44 -6.25 18.86 -15.06
C LYS A 44 -4.95 19.60 -14.77
N LYS A 45 -3.99 19.00 -14.08
CA LYS A 45 -2.70 19.64 -13.83
C LYS A 45 -1.59 18.63 -13.98
N PHE A 46 -0.95 18.68 -15.13
CA PHE A 46 0.39 18.21 -15.46
C PHE A 46 0.28 17.52 -16.81
N LEU A 47 1.02 18.08 -17.76
CA LEU A 47 1.94 17.39 -18.63
C LEU A 47 2.29 18.39 -19.73
N SER A 48 3.42 19.09 -19.52
CA SER A 48 4.16 19.71 -20.61
C SER A 48 4.72 18.58 -21.48
N ASN A 49 4.85 18.79 -22.79
CA ASN A 49 5.33 17.81 -23.79
C ASN A 49 6.77 17.27 -23.55
N TYR A 50 7.38 17.58 -22.41
CA TYR A 50 8.75 17.21 -22.03
C TYR A 50 8.86 16.51 -20.65
N ALA A 51 7.73 16.21 -19.99
CA ALA A 51 7.76 15.58 -18.67
C ALA A 51 8.27 14.14 -18.73
N THR A 52 9.27 13.80 -17.92
CA THR A 52 9.84 12.44 -17.76
C THR A 52 9.37 11.75 -16.48
N SER A 53 8.67 12.48 -15.60
CA SER A 53 7.98 11.96 -14.43
C SER A 53 6.57 12.53 -14.34
N VAL A 54 5.67 11.76 -13.72
CA VAL A 54 4.29 12.16 -13.46
C VAL A 54 3.91 11.74 -12.05
N GLU A 55 3.22 12.63 -11.35
CA GLU A 55 2.66 12.40 -10.03
C GLU A 55 1.16 12.62 -10.08
N CYS A 56 0.39 11.78 -9.39
CA CYS A 56 -1.04 11.96 -9.24
C CYS A 56 -1.49 11.56 -7.84
N ALA A 57 -2.39 12.33 -7.26
CA ALA A 57 -3.03 12.07 -5.97
C ALA A 57 -4.56 12.10 -6.10
N ASP A 58 -5.26 11.55 -5.11
CA ASP A 58 -6.72 11.51 -5.05
C ASP A 58 -7.34 12.88 -4.68
N GLU A 59 -8.05 13.50 -5.64
CA GLU A 59 -8.71 14.80 -5.45
C GLU A 59 -9.89 14.77 -4.45
N LYS A 60 -10.51 13.62 -4.17
CA LYS A 60 -11.66 13.53 -3.25
C LYS A 60 -11.29 13.78 -1.79
N PHE A 61 -10.02 13.63 -1.44
CA PHE A 61 -9.48 13.88 -0.11
C PHE A 61 -8.42 14.98 -0.09
N ALA A 62 -8.37 15.83 -1.12
CA ALA A 62 -7.43 16.95 -1.25
C ALA A 62 -7.54 18.02 -0.14
N GLN A 63 -8.46 17.85 0.82
CA GLN A 63 -8.50 18.68 2.01
C GLN A 63 -7.45 18.18 3.01
N LYS A 64 -6.38 18.96 3.14
CA LYS A 64 -5.35 18.77 4.15
C LYS A 64 -5.96 18.59 5.54
N ILE A 65 -5.34 17.75 6.35
CA ILE A 65 -5.73 17.54 7.74
C ILE A 65 -5.49 18.85 8.49
N PRO A 66 -6.51 19.45 9.14
CA PRO A 66 -6.30 20.62 9.99
C PRO A 66 -5.37 20.30 11.16
N ASP A 67 -4.52 21.25 11.55
CA ASP A 67 -3.56 21.05 12.64
C ASP A 67 -4.25 20.67 13.97
N GLU A 68 -5.41 21.25 14.25
CA GLU A 68 -6.24 20.95 15.44
C GLU A 68 -6.71 19.48 15.51
N ASP A 69 -6.85 18.83 14.36
CA ASP A 69 -7.29 17.44 14.26
C ASP A 69 -6.10 16.45 14.32
N ARG A 70 -4.86 16.93 14.08
CA ARG A 70 -3.68 16.10 13.84
C ARG A 70 -3.42 15.12 14.97
N ASP A 71 -3.52 15.55 16.21
CA ASP A 71 -3.24 14.72 17.40
C ASP A 71 -4.26 13.59 17.58
N HIS A 72 -5.41 13.70 16.93
CA HIS A 72 -6.47 12.69 16.94
C HIS A 72 -6.42 11.77 15.72
N MET A 73 -5.48 11.98 14.79
CA MET A 73 -5.32 11.18 13.59
C MET A 73 -4.26 10.08 13.75
N LYS A 74 -4.53 8.95 13.12
CA LYS A 74 -3.58 7.88 12.91
C LYS A 74 -3.50 7.59 11.42
N ILE A 75 -2.34 7.90 10.85
CA ILE A 75 -2.03 7.83 9.44
C ILE A 75 -1.15 6.61 9.21
N THR A 76 -1.61 5.73 8.34
CA THR A 76 -0.83 4.58 7.88
C THR A 76 -0.60 4.72 6.39
N VAL A 77 0.67 4.70 5.99
CA VAL A 77 1.12 4.73 4.61
C VAL A 77 1.69 3.36 4.26
N LYS A 78 1.29 2.79 3.13
CA LYS A 78 1.90 1.60 2.55
C LYS A 78 2.53 1.99 1.22
N ILE A 79 3.83 1.76 1.09
CA ILE A 79 4.62 2.07 -0.10
C ILE A 79 4.79 0.78 -0.90
N PHE A 80 4.27 0.75 -2.12
CA PHE A 80 4.48 -0.30 -3.10
C PHE A 80 5.60 0.15 -4.03
N LEU A 81 6.80 -0.35 -3.78
CA LEU A 81 8.01 0.12 -4.44
C LEU A 81 8.43 -0.87 -5.53
N ARG A 82 8.79 -0.38 -6.73
CA ARG A 82 9.23 -1.26 -7.82
C ARG A 82 10.73 -1.50 -7.87
N ILE A 83 11.51 -0.51 -7.46
CA ILE A 83 12.97 -0.53 -7.51
C ILE A 83 13.55 -0.25 -6.12
N PRO A 84 14.62 -0.95 -5.71
CA PRO A 84 15.24 -0.72 -4.41
C PRO A 84 16.03 0.60 -4.44
N SER A 85 15.37 1.70 -4.09
CA SER A 85 15.94 3.04 -4.11
C SER A 85 15.56 3.81 -2.85
N ALA A 86 16.57 4.20 -2.06
CA ALA A 86 16.41 5.03 -0.89
C ALA A 86 15.75 6.38 -1.23
N THR A 87 16.16 7.01 -2.33
CA THR A 87 15.61 8.30 -2.77
C THR A 87 14.11 8.20 -3.06
N GLU A 88 13.67 7.13 -3.70
CA GLU A 88 12.25 6.94 -4.03
C GLU A 88 11.39 6.71 -2.79
N VAL A 89 11.95 6.10 -1.74
CA VAL A 89 11.27 5.89 -0.45
C VAL A 89 11.08 7.23 0.27
N GLU A 90 12.13 8.03 0.33
CA GLU A 90 12.11 9.36 0.93
C GLU A 90 11.09 10.26 0.25
N GLU A 91 11.11 10.28 -1.09
CA GLU A 91 10.16 11.05 -1.89
C GLU A 91 8.72 10.56 -1.70
N ALA A 92 8.48 9.25 -1.66
CA ALA A 92 7.15 8.69 -1.41
C ALA A 92 6.57 9.12 -0.05
N VAL A 93 7.40 9.15 1.00
CA VAL A 93 7.00 9.62 2.34
C VAL A 93 6.76 11.13 2.34
N GLU A 94 7.63 11.91 1.68
CA GLU A 94 7.46 13.35 1.54
C GLU A 94 6.16 13.71 0.84
N LYS A 95 5.87 13.05 -0.27
CA LYS A 95 4.63 13.25 -1.02
C LYS A 95 3.40 12.91 -0.21
N ALA A 96 3.44 11.83 0.58
CA ALA A 96 2.35 11.51 1.50
C ALA A 96 2.14 12.61 2.56
N CYS A 97 3.22 13.16 3.11
CA CYS A 97 3.16 14.28 4.06
C CYS A 97 2.60 15.55 3.42
N GLU A 98 3.07 15.91 2.22
CA GLU A 98 2.63 17.09 1.46
C GLU A 98 1.12 17.04 1.14
N GLU A 99 0.68 15.89 0.64
CA GLU A 99 -0.70 15.64 0.24
C GLU A 99 -1.66 15.71 1.44
N LEU A 100 -1.27 15.07 2.56
CA LEU A 100 -2.08 15.06 3.78
C LEU A 100 -1.95 16.36 4.59
N GLY A 101 -0.96 17.19 4.29
CA GLY A 101 -0.65 18.40 5.04
C GLY A 101 -0.12 18.13 6.44
N VAL A 102 0.72 17.10 6.61
CA VAL A 102 1.25 16.69 7.92
C VAL A 102 2.77 16.65 7.93
N HIS A 103 3.37 16.82 9.11
CA HIS A 103 4.83 16.78 9.28
C HIS A 103 5.39 15.37 9.54
N HIS A 104 4.57 14.49 10.11
CA HIS A 104 4.98 13.13 10.49
C HIS A 104 3.85 12.13 10.23
N LEU A 105 4.22 10.86 10.08
CA LEU A 105 3.32 9.74 9.86
C LEU A 105 3.39 8.75 11.03
N GLU A 106 2.25 8.21 11.48
CA GLU A 106 2.29 7.21 12.55
C GLU A 106 2.95 5.92 12.09
N LYS A 107 2.67 5.49 10.85
CA LYS A 107 3.13 4.20 10.34
C LYS A 107 3.47 4.23 8.86
N VAL A 108 4.61 3.66 8.49
CA VAL A 108 4.96 3.35 7.10
C VAL A 108 5.20 1.85 6.95
N LEU A 109 4.58 1.24 5.94
CA LEU A 109 4.71 -0.18 5.62
C LEU A 109 5.33 -0.32 4.24
N LEU A 110 6.41 -1.08 4.14
CA LEU A 110 7.08 -1.37 2.87
C LEU A 110 6.50 -2.64 2.24
N SER A 111 5.99 -2.53 1.02
CA SER A 111 5.55 -3.65 0.19
C SER A 111 6.55 -3.84 -0.95
N LEU A 112 7.16 -5.02 -0.98
CA LEU A 112 8.10 -5.42 -2.02
C LEU A 112 7.36 -5.97 -3.23
N PRO A 113 7.94 -5.87 -4.45
CA PRO A 113 7.35 -6.48 -5.63
C PRO A 113 7.55 -8.01 -5.60
N ASP A 114 6.75 -8.75 -6.38
CA ASP A 114 6.84 -10.21 -6.49
C ASP A 114 8.25 -10.72 -6.91
N LYS A 115 9.00 -9.89 -7.63
CA LYS A 115 10.39 -10.21 -7.96
C LYS A 115 11.24 -10.02 -6.72
N LYS A 116 11.65 -11.14 -6.10
CA LYS A 116 12.51 -11.17 -4.91
C LYS A 116 13.73 -10.26 -5.10
N TRP A 117 13.77 -9.20 -4.29
CA TRP A 117 14.95 -8.38 -4.10
C TRP A 117 16.00 -9.18 -3.32
N SER A 118 17.27 -8.83 -3.51
CA SER A 118 18.32 -9.33 -2.63
C SER A 118 18.15 -8.76 -1.22
N PHE A 119 18.86 -9.31 -0.24
CA PHE A 119 18.85 -8.73 1.09
C PHE A 119 19.49 -7.33 1.10
N ASP A 120 20.57 -7.13 0.34
CA ASP A 120 21.26 -5.83 0.20
C ASP A 120 20.33 -4.73 -0.36
N ASP A 121 19.46 -5.09 -1.31
CA ASP A 121 18.42 -4.20 -1.85
C ASP A 121 17.42 -3.78 -0.76
N LEU A 122 16.99 -4.74 0.08
CA LEU A 122 16.10 -4.46 1.21
C LEU A 122 16.79 -3.61 2.27
N GLN A 123 18.06 -3.89 2.58
CA GLN A 123 18.87 -3.10 3.51
C GLN A 123 18.95 -1.63 3.08
N THR A 124 19.24 -1.40 1.80
CA THR A 124 19.35 -0.05 1.22
C THR A 124 18.06 0.78 1.45
N VAL A 125 16.91 0.15 1.24
CA VAL A 125 15.60 0.81 1.44
C VAL A 125 15.26 0.93 2.93
N TRP A 126 15.58 -0.09 3.73
CA TRP A 126 15.28 -0.11 5.15
C TRP A 126 16.09 0.94 5.91
N GLU A 127 17.39 1.07 5.66
CA GLU A 127 18.24 2.14 6.22
C GLU A 127 17.63 3.52 6.04
N LYS A 128 17.05 3.80 4.87
CA LYS A 128 16.36 5.07 4.66
C LYS A 128 15.14 5.21 5.56
N LEU A 129 14.33 4.16 5.72
CA LEU A 129 13.22 4.16 6.66
C LEU A 129 13.69 4.38 8.10
N GLU A 130 14.84 3.81 8.50
CA GLU A 130 15.43 4.06 9.82
C GLU A 130 15.79 5.53 10.01
N CYS A 131 16.45 6.18 9.03
CA CYS A 131 16.74 7.61 9.08
C CYS A 131 15.47 8.47 9.18
N LEU A 132 14.38 8.06 8.53
CA LEU A 132 13.10 8.76 8.61
C LEU A 132 12.42 8.58 9.97
N VAL A 133 12.73 7.50 10.70
CA VAL A 133 12.30 7.32 12.10
C VAL A 133 13.16 8.16 13.04
N GLU A 134 14.48 8.15 12.86
CA GLU A 134 15.42 8.94 13.66
C GLU A 134 15.18 10.46 13.53
N SER A 135 14.71 10.92 12.36
CA SER A 135 14.31 12.31 12.13
C SER A 135 12.86 12.63 12.55
N GLU A 136 12.17 11.70 13.23
CA GLU A 136 10.80 11.83 13.73
C GLU A 136 9.73 12.07 12.63
N LYS A 137 10.07 11.84 11.35
CA LYS A 137 9.13 11.92 10.22
C LYS A 137 8.19 10.72 10.18
N ILE A 138 8.62 9.58 10.73
CA ILE A 138 7.83 8.35 10.85
C ILE A 138 7.95 7.82 12.28
N TYR A 139 6.84 7.47 12.93
CA TYR A 139 6.87 6.91 14.28
C TYR A 139 7.04 5.39 14.33
N GLY A 140 6.72 4.68 13.25
CA GLY A 140 6.95 3.25 13.18
C GLY A 140 6.98 2.72 11.76
N ILE A 141 7.90 1.79 11.52
CA ILE A 141 8.12 1.17 10.22
C ILE A 141 7.82 -0.34 10.24
N GLY A 142 7.26 -0.86 9.16
CA GLY A 142 6.95 -2.27 9.04
C GLY A 142 7.08 -2.75 7.60
N VAL A 143 6.83 -4.03 7.41
CA VAL A 143 6.95 -4.72 6.12
C VAL A 143 5.63 -5.39 5.74
N ALA A 144 5.54 -5.83 4.50
CA ALA A 144 4.49 -6.68 4.00
C ALA A 144 5.08 -7.86 3.23
N ASP A 145 4.45 -9.01 3.39
CA ASP A 145 4.69 -10.27 2.69
C ASP A 145 6.12 -10.82 2.83
N LEU A 146 6.82 -10.48 3.92
CA LEU A 146 8.05 -11.18 4.27
C LEU A 146 7.73 -12.54 4.89
N ASP A 147 8.38 -13.58 4.37
CA ASP A 147 8.40 -14.87 5.03
C ASP A 147 9.22 -14.83 6.33
N LYS A 148 9.18 -15.92 7.11
CA LYS A 148 9.89 -15.98 8.40
C LYS A 148 11.39 -15.73 8.24
N SER A 149 12.03 -16.34 7.24
CA SER A 149 13.48 -16.24 7.06
C SER A 149 13.89 -14.82 6.69
N GLN A 150 13.15 -14.17 5.79
CA GLN A 150 13.39 -12.78 5.40
C GLN A 150 13.12 -11.81 6.56
N LEU A 151 12.03 -12.02 7.29
CA LEU A 151 11.68 -11.20 8.46
C LEU A 151 12.74 -11.33 9.55
N GLU A 152 13.21 -12.55 9.81
CA GLU A 152 14.25 -12.81 10.80
C GLU A 152 15.58 -12.15 10.42
N GLN A 153 16.01 -12.33 9.16
CA GLN A 153 17.22 -11.71 8.66
C GLN A 153 17.18 -10.17 8.77
N LEU A 154 16.05 -9.57 8.37
CA LEU A 154 15.84 -8.13 8.52
C LEU A 154 15.83 -7.71 9.99
N TYR A 155 15.09 -8.44 10.83
CA TYR A 155 14.95 -8.11 12.24
C TYR A 155 16.29 -8.20 12.97
N GLU A 156 17.14 -9.17 12.67
CA GLU A 156 18.45 -9.28 13.33
C GLU A 156 19.39 -8.15 12.95
N TRP A 157 19.44 -7.79 11.66
CA TRP A 157 20.32 -6.75 11.14
C TRP A 157 19.86 -5.32 11.46
N ALA A 158 18.56 -5.02 11.36
CA ALA A 158 18.03 -3.66 11.45
C ALA A 158 18.30 -2.99 12.81
N LYS A 159 18.58 -1.69 12.85
CA LYS A 159 18.64 -0.91 14.09
C LYS A 159 17.25 -0.59 14.60
N VAL A 160 16.37 -0.14 13.71
CA VAL A 160 14.95 0.09 13.98
C VAL A 160 14.18 -1.14 13.49
N LYS A 161 13.69 -1.93 14.44
CA LYS A 161 13.07 -3.23 14.15
C LYS A 161 11.69 -3.07 13.49
N PRO A 162 11.34 -3.91 12.49
CA PRO A 162 9.98 -3.96 11.98
C PRO A 162 9.02 -4.46 13.07
N TYR A 163 8.11 -3.61 13.53
CA TYR A 163 7.10 -3.96 14.55
C TYR A 163 5.77 -4.45 13.95
N ILE A 164 5.68 -4.48 12.61
CA ILE A 164 4.53 -4.99 11.86
C ILE A 164 5.05 -5.76 10.65
N ASN A 165 4.49 -6.95 10.43
CA ASN A 165 4.55 -7.63 9.13
C ASN A 165 3.11 -7.89 8.66
N GLN A 166 2.71 -7.27 7.55
CA GLN A 166 1.44 -7.57 6.93
C GLN A 166 1.57 -8.81 6.06
N VAL A 167 0.64 -9.76 6.11
CA VAL A 167 0.67 -10.95 5.26
C VAL A 167 -0.59 -11.08 4.43
N ILE A 168 -0.43 -11.52 3.19
CA ILE A 168 -1.54 -11.99 2.36
C ILE A 168 -1.93 -13.43 2.73
N LEU A 169 -3.22 -13.66 2.96
CA LEU A 169 -3.76 -15.01 3.19
C LEU A 169 -4.36 -15.52 1.88
N ASP A 170 -3.53 -16.10 1.01
CA ASP A 170 -3.98 -16.74 -0.22
C ASP A 170 -4.77 -18.01 0.13
N SER A 171 -6.09 -17.92 0.11
CA SER A 171 -7.09 -19.03 0.17
C SER A 171 -7.14 -19.91 1.43
N CYS A 172 -6.12 -19.89 2.29
CA CYS A 172 -6.12 -20.56 3.60
C CYS A 172 -6.04 -19.51 4.71
N CYS A 173 -7.03 -19.47 5.60
CA CYS A 173 -7.13 -18.45 6.66
C CYS A 173 -6.16 -18.67 7.83
N VAL A 174 -5.07 -19.41 7.61
CA VAL A 174 -4.14 -19.85 8.65
C VAL A 174 -2.78 -19.22 8.38
N MET A 175 -2.34 -18.37 9.30
CA MET A 175 -0.97 -17.87 9.32
C MET A 175 0.01 -19.03 9.51
N PRO A 176 1.17 -19.04 8.84
CA PRO A 176 2.20 -20.04 9.10
C PRO A 176 2.56 -20.04 10.60
N ALA A 177 2.52 -21.22 11.23
CA ALA A 177 2.72 -21.36 12.67
C ALA A 177 4.10 -20.82 13.11
N GLU A 178 5.15 -21.15 12.35
CA GLU A 178 6.50 -20.68 12.65
C GLU A 178 6.66 -19.16 12.55
N LEU A 179 6.00 -18.51 11.58
CA LEU A 179 6.01 -17.06 11.46
C LEU A 179 5.26 -16.42 12.64
N THR A 180 4.16 -17.03 13.06
CA THR A 180 3.34 -16.56 14.19
C THR A 180 4.11 -16.64 15.51
N GLU A 181 4.82 -17.74 15.74
CA GLU A 181 5.65 -17.93 16.93
C GLU A 181 6.79 -16.93 16.97
N TYR A 182 7.55 -16.81 15.88
CA TYR A 182 8.64 -15.84 15.77
C TYR A 182 8.16 -14.40 16.00
N ALA A 183 7.06 -14.01 15.35
CA ALA A 183 6.49 -12.68 15.49
C ALA A 183 6.03 -12.40 16.92
N LYS A 184 5.43 -13.39 17.59
CA LYS A 184 5.01 -13.27 18.99
C LYS A 184 6.20 -13.09 19.94
N GLU A 185 7.29 -13.85 19.75
CA GLU A 185 8.50 -13.76 20.57
C GLU A 185 9.21 -12.40 20.43
N ARG A 186 9.12 -11.79 19.25
CA ARG A 186 9.78 -10.51 18.92
C ARG A 186 8.85 -9.29 19.00
N ASP A 187 7.64 -9.45 19.55
CA ASP A 187 6.58 -8.42 19.61
C ASP A 187 6.26 -7.76 18.24
N ILE A 188 6.35 -8.55 17.17
CA ILE A 188 5.98 -8.14 15.82
C ILE A 188 4.50 -8.44 15.62
N ARG A 189 3.73 -7.41 15.26
CA ARG A 189 2.31 -7.61 14.94
C ARG A 189 2.13 -8.14 13.54
N LEU A 190 1.57 -9.34 13.44
CA LEU A 190 1.10 -9.88 12.18
C LEU A 190 -0.30 -9.35 11.88
N LEU A 191 -0.44 -8.66 10.75
CA LEU A 191 -1.73 -8.14 10.28
C LEU A 191 -2.03 -8.76 8.91
N THR A 192 -3.31 -8.90 8.56
CA THR A 192 -3.69 -9.37 7.23
C THR A 192 -3.95 -8.20 6.30
N HIS A 193 -3.60 -8.37 5.02
CA HIS A 193 -4.03 -7.47 3.96
C HIS A 193 -4.49 -8.27 2.74
N ASN A 194 -5.15 -7.59 1.81
CA ASN A 194 -5.64 -8.19 0.57
C ASN A 194 -5.19 -7.36 -0.63
N ASP A 195 -3.95 -6.86 -0.56
CA ASP A 195 -3.41 -6.06 -1.66
C ASP A 195 -3.13 -6.98 -2.84
N PRO A 196 -3.41 -6.55 -4.08
CA PRO A 196 -3.02 -7.29 -5.26
C PRO A 196 -1.49 -7.34 -5.28
N LYS A 197 -0.98 -8.47 -5.75
CA LYS A 197 0.46 -8.69 -5.92
C LYS A 197 1.10 -7.61 -6.79
N GLU A 198 0.37 -7.14 -7.80
CA GLU A 198 0.75 -5.97 -8.59
C GLU A 198 -0.37 -4.90 -8.54
N ILE A 199 -0.13 -3.82 -7.79
CA ILE A 199 -1.11 -2.74 -7.58
C ILE A 199 -1.43 -1.96 -8.86
N LEU A 200 -0.41 -1.70 -9.68
CA LEU A 200 -0.54 -0.92 -10.90
C LEU A 200 0.50 -1.42 -11.90
N SER A 201 0.07 -2.20 -12.89
CA SER A 201 0.97 -2.77 -13.89
C SER A 201 1.43 -1.76 -14.94
N GLU A 202 2.57 -2.02 -15.60
CA GLU A 202 3.08 -1.14 -16.69
C GLU A 202 2.02 -0.94 -17.77
N LYS A 203 1.39 -2.03 -18.24
CA LYS A 203 0.34 -1.97 -19.26
C LYS A 203 -0.84 -1.11 -18.81
N LYS A 204 -1.27 -1.26 -17.56
CA LYS A 204 -2.38 -0.45 -17.02
C LYS A 204 -1.96 1.01 -16.88
N PHE A 205 -0.75 1.26 -16.39
CA PHE A 205 -0.21 2.61 -16.24
C PHE A 205 -0.08 3.33 -17.60
N GLN A 206 0.52 2.68 -18.60
CA GLN A 206 0.60 3.21 -19.97
C GLN A 206 -0.78 3.45 -20.56
N GLY A 207 -1.72 2.54 -20.33
CA GLY A 207 -3.13 2.71 -20.70
C GLY A 207 -3.78 3.93 -20.05
N LEU A 208 -3.40 4.30 -18.82
CA LEU A 208 -3.85 5.54 -18.19
C LEU A 208 -3.18 6.76 -18.83
N ILE A 209 -1.86 6.72 -19.01
CA ILE A 209 -1.10 7.84 -19.61
C ILE A 209 -1.56 8.12 -21.05
N SER A 210 -1.85 7.10 -21.85
CA SER A 210 -2.33 7.25 -23.24
C SER A 210 -3.70 7.91 -23.34
N THR A 211 -4.46 7.96 -22.23
CA THR A 211 -5.71 8.73 -22.21
C THR A 211 -5.52 10.22 -21.89
N ALA A 212 -4.32 10.61 -21.44
CA ALA A 212 -3.96 12.00 -21.13
C ALA A 212 -2.94 12.58 -22.14
N MET A 213 -2.18 11.74 -22.84
CA MET A 213 -1.17 12.11 -23.84
C MET A 213 -1.46 11.49 -25.22
N THR A 214 -0.69 11.85 -26.25
CA THR A 214 -0.76 11.14 -27.54
C THR A 214 -0.21 9.71 -27.40
N SER A 215 -0.66 8.79 -28.25
CA SER A 215 -0.29 7.35 -28.17
C SER A 215 1.23 7.10 -28.27
N HIS A 216 1.98 7.99 -28.93
CA HIS A 216 3.44 7.87 -29.08
C HIS A 216 4.22 8.36 -27.84
N ASP A 217 3.61 9.21 -27.01
CA ASP A 217 4.24 9.76 -25.81
C ASP A 217 4.01 8.90 -24.56
N SER A 218 3.00 8.04 -24.58
CA SER A 218 2.65 7.11 -23.50
C SER A 218 3.50 5.84 -23.44
N ASP A 219 4.26 5.54 -24.50
CA ASP A 219 5.15 4.39 -24.51
C ASP A 219 6.32 4.59 -23.52
N ASN A 220 6.81 3.47 -22.99
CA ASN A 220 7.91 3.40 -22.02
C ASN A 220 7.67 4.07 -20.66
N TRP A 221 6.44 4.46 -20.34
CA TRP A 221 6.08 4.85 -18.98
C TRP A 221 5.94 3.63 -18.08
N GLN A 222 6.44 3.76 -16.86
CA GLN A 222 6.33 2.76 -15.81
C GLN A 222 6.09 3.43 -14.45
N PRO A 223 5.28 2.83 -13.57
CA PRO A 223 5.15 3.33 -12.22
C PRO A 223 6.44 3.04 -11.43
N VAL A 224 6.91 4.02 -10.65
CA VAL A 224 8.09 3.91 -9.81
C VAL A 224 7.70 3.42 -8.42
N TRP A 225 6.70 4.07 -7.85
CA TRP A 225 6.06 3.66 -6.61
C TRP A 225 4.58 4.03 -6.62
N VAL A 226 3.82 3.30 -5.81
CA VAL A 226 2.46 3.66 -5.45
C VAL A 226 2.40 3.74 -3.93
N VAL A 227 1.91 4.85 -3.42
CA VAL A 227 1.60 5.04 -2.01
C VAL A 227 0.11 4.84 -1.82
N ARG A 228 -0.26 4.08 -0.80
CA ARG A 228 -1.61 4.07 -0.26
C ARG A 228 -1.59 4.65 1.14
N TYR A 229 -2.41 5.65 1.41
CA TYR A 229 -2.58 6.17 2.76
C TYR A 229 -3.95 5.84 3.32
N THR A 230 -4.06 5.74 4.64
CA THR A 230 -5.31 5.62 5.37
C THR A 230 -5.22 6.44 6.64
N VAL A 231 -6.21 7.32 6.84
CA VAL A 231 -6.32 8.25 7.97
C VAL A 231 -7.48 7.79 8.83
N LEU A 232 -7.21 7.49 10.09
CA LEU A 232 -8.18 7.02 11.09
C LEU A 232 -8.29 8.03 12.23
N PHE A 233 -9.49 8.26 12.76
CA PHE A 233 -9.66 8.89 14.07
C PHE A 233 -9.27 7.91 15.19
N LYS A 234 -8.30 8.26 16.03
CA LYS A 234 -7.78 7.42 17.14
C LYS A 234 -8.89 6.89 18.04
N TRP A 235 -9.83 7.74 18.43
CA TRP A 235 -10.85 7.45 19.46
C TRP A 235 -12.04 6.63 18.96
N ARG A 236 -12.25 6.57 17.64
CA ARG A 236 -13.44 5.95 17.04
C ARG A 236 -13.12 4.82 16.08
N GLY A 237 -11.86 4.68 15.66
CA GLY A 237 -11.47 3.71 14.63
C GLY A 237 -12.11 3.97 13.27
N ILE A 238 -12.70 5.15 13.06
CA ILE A 238 -13.41 5.53 11.84
C ILE A 238 -12.39 6.01 10.80
N VAL A 239 -12.51 5.52 9.57
CA VAL A 239 -11.75 6.00 8.42
C VAL A 239 -12.23 7.40 8.05
N LYS A 240 -11.35 8.39 8.22
CA LYS A 240 -11.56 9.78 7.78
C LYS A 240 -11.25 9.93 6.29
N ALA A 241 -10.13 9.35 5.87
CA ALA A 241 -9.67 9.42 4.49
C ALA A 241 -8.88 8.16 4.10
N LYS A 242 -8.91 7.84 2.82
CA LYS A 242 -8.09 6.81 2.21
C LYS A 242 -7.90 7.18 0.76
N GLY A 243 -6.68 7.03 0.26
CA GLY A 243 -6.39 7.36 -1.12
C GLY A 243 -5.05 6.80 -1.55
N TYR A 244 -4.67 7.17 -2.77
CA TYR A 244 -3.43 6.74 -3.38
C TYR A 244 -2.67 7.93 -3.96
N ILE A 245 -1.35 7.80 -3.98
CA ILE A 245 -0.44 8.69 -4.67
C ILE A 245 0.42 7.81 -5.57
N VAL A 246 0.60 8.20 -6.82
CA VAL A 246 1.38 7.42 -7.79
C VAL A 246 2.44 8.31 -8.38
N LYS A 247 3.68 7.81 -8.42
CA LYS A 247 4.75 8.36 -9.25
C LYS A 247 5.05 7.40 -10.39
N GLY A 248 5.16 7.94 -11.60
CA GLY A 248 5.69 7.22 -12.75
C GLY A 248 6.85 7.95 -13.39
N SER A 249 7.64 7.21 -14.14
CA SER A 249 8.73 7.75 -14.96
C SER A 249 8.72 7.14 -16.35
N LYS A 250 9.26 7.89 -17.31
CA LYS A 250 9.47 7.44 -18.69
C LYS A 250 10.88 6.89 -18.85
N ASP A 251 10.99 5.64 -19.28
CA ASP A 251 12.28 5.06 -19.67
C ASP A 251 12.68 5.60 -21.05
N THR A 252 13.62 6.55 -21.06
CA THR A 252 14.13 7.17 -22.28
C THR A 252 15.13 6.30 -23.04
N LYS A 253 15.54 5.14 -22.49
CA LYS A 253 16.55 4.24 -23.08
C LYS A 253 15.96 3.07 -23.86
N LYS A 254 14.69 2.71 -23.65
CA LYS A 254 13.97 1.77 -24.51
C LYS A 254 13.67 2.42 -25.86
N LYS A 255 14.45 2.09 -26.90
CA LYS A 255 14.15 2.50 -28.27
C LYS A 255 12.80 1.91 -28.69
N LEU A 256 11.98 2.70 -29.38
CA LEU A 256 10.82 2.15 -30.09
C LEU A 256 11.30 1.09 -31.10
N PRO A 257 10.59 -0.04 -31.23
CA PRO A 257 10.88 -1.06 -32.22
C PRO A 257 10.79 -0.53 -33.65
#